data_AF-A0AA88MUU8-F1
#
_entry.id   AF-A0AA88MUU8-F1
#
_cell.length_a   1.000
_cell.length_b   1.000
_cell.length_c   1.000
_cell.angle_alpha   90.00
_cell.angle_beta   90.00
_cell.angle_gamma   90.00
#
_symmetry.space_group_name_H-M   'P 1'
#
loop_
_entity.id
_entity.type
_entity.pdbx_description
1 polymer ?
#
loop_
_entity_poly.entity_id
_entity_poly.type
_entity_poly.pdbx_seq_one_letter_code
_entity_poly.pdbx_strand_id
1 'polypeptide(L)'
;MDALKSSIQEAARLKREFEGDDQRQYLHQEFVYENVMYSVKRGLPWAAVVQIANLCKELLPELRGDVIHDTASHHTTMYDFMVHTYIHHQCLYQAFLKEEVNLTCMHSHLEIHIPPHPLPLCEGTDLRVWEKQQALKELTAIDTAKTEEIHRLKEQAETQIMEKLQVSLGDLSLDDRLDKQALESMVRCFLQSEAEVVKEILIKKIRAVQELLEIQLSQTALPGAGPSSDVSGFSQKGSTSGSTKT
;
A
#
# COMPACT_ATOMS: atom_id res chain seq x y z
N MET A 1 -6.91 -32.15 -68.29
CA MET A 1 -7.55 -30.83 -68.07
C MET A 1 -8.29 -30.77 -66.73
N ASP A 2 -8.65 -31.91 -66.13
CA ASP A 2 -9.39 -31.96 -64.87
C ASP A 2 -8.57 -31.61 -63.63
N ALA A 3 -7.25 -31.84 -63.63
CA ALA A 3 -6.37 -31.43 -62.54
C ALA A 3 -6.21 -29.90 -62.42
N LEU A 4 -6.26 -29.19 -63.55
CA LEU A 4 -6.18 -27.72 -63.58
C LEU A 4 -7.52 -27.10 -63.17
N LYS A 5 -8.65 -27.67 -63.61
CA LYS A 5 -9.99 -27.27 -63.13
C LYS A 5 -10.17 -27.55 -61.64
N SER A 6 -9.70 -28.70 -61.15
CA SER A 6 -9.75 -29.04 -59.73
C SER A 6 -8.83 -28.14 -58.89
N SER A 7 -7.65 -27.75 -59.38
CA SER A 7 -6.77 -26.79 -58.69
C SER A 7 -7.34 -25.36 -58.69
N ILE A 8 -8.00 -24.95 -59.78
CA ILE A 8 -8.70 -23.66 -59.85
C ILE A 8 -9.93 -23.66 -58.92
N GLN A 9 -10.63 -24.79 -58.82
CA GLN A 9 -11.79 -24.95 -57.94
C GLN A 9 -11.38 -25.04 -56.47
N GLU A 10 -10.23 -25.66 -56.14
CA GLU A 10 -9.68 -25.67 -54.78
C GLU A 10 -9.11 -24.28 -54.38
N ALA A 11 -8.51 -23.55 -55.33
CA ALA A 11 -8.10 -22.16 -55.14
C ALA A 11 -9.30 -21.20 -54.99
N ALA A 12 -10.41 -21.49 -55.68
CA ALA A 12 -11.69 -20.80 -55.48
C ALA A 12 -12.33 -21.17 -54.13
N ARG A 13 -12.13 -22.39 -53.64
CA ARG A 13 -12.58 -22.83 -52.30
C ARG A 13 -11.82 -22.14 -51.16
N LEU A 14 -10.56 -21.73 -51.41
CA LEU A 14 -9.75 -20.90 -50.51
C LEU A 14 -10.16 -19.41 -50.50
N LYS A 15 -11.04 -19.00 -51.43
CA LYS A 15 -11.80 -17.74 -51.34
C LYS A 15 -13.17 -18.02 -50.74
N ARG A 16 -13.20 -18.48 -49.49
CA ARG A 16 -14.41 -18.26 -48.68
C ARG A 16 -14.40 -16.77 -48.33
N GLU A 17 -14.95 -15.95 -49.23
CA GLU A 17 -15.15 -14.53 -48.98
C GLU A 17 -16.02 -14.39 -47.73
N PHE A 18 -15.60 -13.53 -46.81
CA PHE A 18 -16.34 -13.26 -45.59
C PHE A 18 -17.70 -12.68 -45.97
N GLU A 19 -18.79 -13.35 -45.60
CA GLU A 19 -20.15 -12.93 -45.94
C GLU A 19 -20.61 -11.84 -44.95
N GLY A 20 -20.60 -10.58 -45.41
CA GLY A 20 -21.01 -9.40 -44.63
C GLY A 20 -21.05 -8.11 -45.48
N ASP A 21 -21.52 -7.01 -44.88
CA ASP A 21 -21.50 -5.67 -45.51
C ASP A 21 -20.07 -5.21 -45.87
N ASP A 22 -19.95 -4.21 -46.76
CA ASP A 22 -18.65 -3.71 -47.25
C ASP A 22 -17.71 -3.27 -46.10
N GLN A 23 -18.27 -2.77 -44.99
CA GLN A 23 -17.50 -2.33 -43.83
C GLN A 23 -16.94 -3.52 -43.02
N ARG A 24 -17.73 -4.58 -42.86
CA ARG A 24 -17.31 -5.82 -42.19
C ARG A 24 -16.30 -6.59 -43.02
N GLN A 25 -16.44 -6.58 -44.35
CA GLN A 25 -15.45 -7.15 -45.26
C GLN A 25 -14.11 -6.40 -45.14
N TYR A 26 -14.14 -5.07 -45.13
CA TYR A 26 -12.95 -4.25 -44.90
C TYR A 26 -12.28 -4.57 -43.56
N LEU A 27 -13.07 -4.65 -42.48
CA LEU A 27 -12.55 -4.96 -41.14
C LEU A 27 -11.98 -6.38 -41.05
N HIS A 28 -12.62 -7.38 -41.66
CA HIS A 28 -12.11 -8.75 -41.72
C HIS A 28 -10.77 -8.80 -42.47
N GLN A 29 -10.66 -8.05 -43.57
CA GLN A 29 -9.42 -7.94 -44.32
C GLN A 29 -8.31 -7.24 -43.52
N GLU A 30 -8.63 -6.14 -42.84
CA GLU A 30 -7.71 -5.41 -41.96
C GLU A 30 -7.22 -6.28 -40.82
N PHE A 31 -8.12 -7.05 -40.20
CA PHE A 31 -7.78 -8.02 -39.16
C PHE A 31 -6.80 -9.08 -39.65
N VAL A 32 -7.07 -9.71 -40.80
CA VAL A 32 -6.17 -10.72 -41.37
C VAL A 32 -4.83 -10.08 -41.73
N TYR A 33 -4.84 -8.88 -42.30
CA TYR A 33 -3.64 -8.13 -42.66
C TYR A 33 -2.77 -7.83 -41.46
N GLU A 34 -3.33 -7.28 -40.37
CA GLU A 34 -2.56 -6.91 -39.18
C GLU A 34 -1.92 -8.12 -38.50
N ASN A 35 -2.62 -9.24 -38.43
CA ASN A 35 -2.08 -10.48 -37.86
C ASN A 35 -0.97 -11.09 -38.73
N VAL A 36 -1.11 -11.02 -40.06
CA VAL A 36 -0.08 -11.44 -41.01
C VAL A 36 1.15 -10.54 -40.90
N MET A 37 0.95 -9.22 -40.87
CA MET A 37 2.03 -8.25 -40.73
C MET A 37 2.73 -8.36 -39.38
N TYR A 38 2.01 -8.62 -38.30
CA TYR A 38 2.57 -8.91 -36.99
C TYR A 38 3.48 -10.15 -37.03
N SER A 39 3.04 -11.20 -37.71
CA SER A 39 3.79 -12.45 -37.87
C SER A 39 5.07 -12.27 -38.68
N VAL A 40 5.01 -11.48 -39.75
CA VAL A 40 6.18 -11.10 -40.56
C VAL A 40 7.16 -10.26 -39.74
N LYS A 41 6.67 -9.27 -38.97
CA LYS A 41 7.52 -8.43 -38.09
C LYS A 41 8.21 -9.23 -37.00
N ARG A 42 7.60 -10.34 -36.54
CA ARG A 42 8.18 -11.27 -35.57
C ARG A 42 9.19 -12.26 -36.20
N GLY A 43 9.38 -12.22 -37.52
CA GLY A 43 10.35 -13.06 -38.23
C GLY A 43 9.90 -14.51 -38.42
N LEU A 44 8.60 -14.78 -38.43
CA LEU A 44 8.09 -16.14 -38.62
C LEU A 44 8.33 -16.66 -40.05
N PRO A 45 8.65 -17.96 -40.23
CA PRO A 45 8.79 -18.56 -41.55
C PRO A 45 7.51 -18.41 -42.39
N TRP A 46 7.64 -18.28 -43.72
CA TRP A 46 6.50 -18.06 -44.61
C TRP A 46 5.41 -19.14 -44.50
N ALA A 47 5.80 -20.40 -44.26
CA ALA A 47 4.85 -21.49 -44.02
C ALA A 47 3.96 -21.26 -42.79
N ALA A 48 4.52 -20.71 -41.70
CA ALA A 48 3.78 -20.33 -40.50
C ALA A 48 2.87 -19.14 -40.81
N VAL A 49 3.37 -18.11 -41.50
CA VAL A 49 2.59 -16.92 -41.86
C VAL A 49 1.35 -17.29 -42.69
N VAL A 50 1.45 -18.25 -43.59
CA VAL A 50 0.31 -18.76 -44.37
C VAL A 50 -0.70 -19.49 -43.48
N GLN A 51 -0.25 -20.31 -42.53
CA GLN A 51 -1.13 -20.98 -41.57
C GLN A 51 -1.89 -19.96 -40.70
N ILE A 52 -1.21 -18.88 -40.31
CA ILE A 52 -1.78 -17.79 -39.51
C ILE A 52 -2.82 -17.01 -40.31
N ALA A 53 -2.52 -16.71 -41.58
CA ALA A 53 -3.48 -16.07 -42.47
C ALA A 53 -4.76 -16.91 -42.62
N ASN A 54 -4.63 -18.23 -42.72
CA ASN A 54 -5.77 -19.13 -42.82
C ASN A 54 -6.55 -19.20 -41.50
N LEU A 55 -5.85 -19.32 -40.37
CA LEU A 55 -6.46 -19.32 -39.03
C LEU A 55 -7.24 -18.02 -38.77
N CYS A 56 -6.64 -16.85 -39.06
CA CYS A 56 -7.30 -15.56 -38.87
C CYS A 56 -8.53 -15.37 -39.78
N LYS A 57 -8.49 -15.93 -41.00
CA LYS A 57 -9.64 -15.92 -41.90
C LYS A 57 -10.83 -16.70 -41.33
N GLU A 58 -10.57 -17.81 -40.66
CA GLU A 58 -11.57 -18.72 -40.09
C GLU A 58 -12.06 -18.25 -38.70
N LEU A 59 -11.19 -17.61 -37.92
CA LEU A 59 -11.44 -17.19 -36.54
C LEU A 59 -12.64 -16.22 -36.40
N LEU A 60 -12.65 -15.11 -37.14
CA LEU A 60 -13.75 -14.11 -37.08
C LEU A 60 -15.13 -14.69 -37.46
N PRO A 61 -15.27 -15.48 -38.54
CA PRO A 61 -16.51 -16.19 -38.86
C PRO A 61 -16.93 -17.22 -37.82
N GLU A 62 -16.01 -18.04 -37.30
CA GLU A 62 -16.32 -19.13 -36.36
C GLU A 62 -16.64 -18.66 -34.94
N LEU A 63 -16.17 -17.45 -34.56
CA LEU A 63 -16.59 -16.75 -33.36
C LEU A 63 -18.11 -16.46 -33.33
N ARG A 64 -18.86 -16.74 -34.40
CA ARG A 64 -20.33 -16.68 -34.45
C ARG A 64 -21.03 -17.81 -33.67
N GLY A 65 -20.35 -18.89 -33.26
CA GLY A 65 -21.06 -20.06 -32.72
C GLY A 65 -20.37 -20.94 -31.66
N ASP A 66 -19.06 -21.15 -31.68
CA ASP A 66 -18.42 -22.07 -30.72
C ASP A 66 -16.96 -21.71 -30.44
N VAL A 67 -16.51 -22.00 -29.22
CA VAL A 67 -15.12 -21.82 -28.80
C VAL A 67 -14.25 -22.80 -29.58
N ILE A 68 -13.30 -22.28 -30.35
CA ILE A 68 -12.35 -23.07 -31.12
C ILE A 68 -11.54 -23.94 -30.15
N HIS A 69 -11.91 -25.22 -30.08
CA HIS A 69 -11.17 -26.23 -29.34
C HIS A 69 -10.22 -26.94 -30.31
N ASP A 70 -8.93 -26.80 -30.01
CA ASP A 70 -7.86 -27.75 -30.31
C ASP A 70 -7.47 -27.97 -31.78
N THR A 71 -6.45 -27.24 -32.24
CA THR A 71 -5.53 -27.69 -33.30
C THR A 71 -4.07 -27.34 -32.98
N ALA A 72 -3.43 -28.24 -32.23
CA ALA A 72 -2.06 -28.74 -32.43
C ALA A 72 -0.86 -27.76 -32.57
N SER A 73 -0.15 -27.60 -31.45
CA SER A 73 1.22 -28.09 -31.22
C SER A 73 2.47 -27.48 -31.88
N HIS A 74 2.42 -26.36 -32.61
CA HIS A 74 3.69 -25.70 -32.99
C HIS A 74 3.85 -24.21 -32.66
N HIS A 75 2.80 -23.45 -32.35
CA HIS A 75 2.89 -22.01 -32.09
C HIS A 75 2.15 -21.58 -30.82
N THR A 76 2.45 -22.23 -29.68
CA THR A 76 1.82 -21.98 -28.36
C THR A 76 1.80 -20.49 -27.96
N THR A 77 2.88 -19.74 -28.22
CA THR A 77 2.96 -18.31 -27.88
C THR A 77 2.01 -17.43 -28.71
N MET A 78 1.71 -17.83 -29.95
CA MET A 78 0.74 -17.11 -30.77
C MET A 78 -0.68 -17.48 -30.38
N TYR A 79 -0.96 -18.77 -30.16
CA TYR A 79 -2.28 -19.17 -29.67
C TYR A 79 -2.60 -18.46 -28.35
N ASP A 80 -1.63 -18.35 -27.46
CA ASP A 80 -1.73 -17.57 -26.22
C ASP A 80 -2.04 -16.08 -26.50
N PHE A 81 -1.33 -15.45 -27.45
CA PHE A 81 -1.61 -14.07 -27.89
C PHE A 81 -3.03 -13.92 -28.47
N MET A 82 -3.47 -14.86 -29.30
CA MET A 82 -4.80 -14.83 -29.93
C MET A 82 -5.90 -15.05 -28.89
N VAL A 83 -5.69 -15.96 -27.95
CA VAL A 83 -6.58 -16.20 -26.81
C VAL A 83 -6.68 -14.94 -25.94
N HIS A 84 -5.56 -14.35 -25.54
CA HIS A 84 -5.57 -13.15 -24.70
C HIS A 84 -6.10 -11.89 -25.40
N THR A 85 -5.91 -11.76 -26.71
CA THR A 85 -6.33 -10.55 -27.44
C THR A 85 -7.76 -10.67 -27.95
N TYR A 86 -8.15 -11.84 -28.48
CA TYR A 86 -9.41 -12.01 -29.20
C TYR A 86 -10.50 -12.67 -28.36
N ILE A 87 -10.18 -13.66 -27.52
CA ILE A 87 -11.19 -14.30 -26.67
C ILE A 87 -11.66 -13.35 -25.57
N HIS A 88 -10.75 -12.54 -25.01
CA HIS A 88 -11.12 -11.52 -24.02
C HIS A 88 -12.05 -10.44 -24.58
N HIS A 89 -12.07 -10.25 -25.90
CA HIS A 89 -12.91 -9.24 -26.58
C HIS A 89 -13.92 -9.91 -27.52
N GLN A 90 -14.16 -11.21 -27.37
CA GLN A 90 -15.05 -12.00 -28.21
C GLN A 90 -16.47 -11.42 -28.21
N CYS A 91 -16.96 -10.93 -27.06
CA CYS A 91 -18.28 -10.30 -26.98
C CYS A 91 -18.37 -9.01 -27.81
N LEU A 92 -17.28 -8.24 -27.93
CA LEU A 92 -17.23 -7.01 -28.72
C LEU A 92 -17.24 -7.34 -30.22
N TYR A 93 -16.41 -8.30 -30.64
CA TYR A 93 -16.40 -8.77 -32.03
C TYR A 93 -17.73 -9.42 -32.39
N GLN A 94 -18.32 -10.25 -31.53
CA GLN A 94 -19.65 -10.84 -31.76
C GLN A 94 -20.75 -9.78 -31.83
N ALA A 95 -20.67 -8.73 -31.00
CA ALA A 95 -21.64 -7.65 -31.04
C ALA A 95 -21.56 -6.87 -32.37
N PHE A 96 -20.35 -6.64 -32.88
CA PHE A 96 -20.18 -5.98 -34.17
C PHE A 96 -20.54 -6.89 -35.35
N LEU A 97 -20.27 -8.20 -35.26
CA LEU A 97 -20.46 -9.18 -36.32
C LEU A 97 -21.89 -9.78 -36.40
N LYS A 98 -22.71 -9.63 -35.37
CA LYS A 98 -24.15 -9.95 -35.41
C LYS A 98 -24.92 -8.73 -35.92
N GLU A 99 -25.85 -8.95 -36.82
CA GLU A 99 -26.65 -7.88 -37.45
C GLU A 99 -27.69 -7.29 -36.48
N GLU A 100 -28.13 -8.08 -35.51
CA GLU A 100 -29.03 -7.65 -34.44
C GLU A 100 -28.42 -7.97 -33.07
N VAL A 101 -27.70 -7.01 -32.51
CA VAL A 101 -27.52 -7.00 -31.06
C VAL A 101 -28.67 -6.20 -30.50
N ASN A 102 -29.64 -6.89 -29.91
CA ASN A 102 -30.57 -6.26 -28.98
C ASN A 102 -29.76 -5.83 -27.75
N LEU A 103 -29.03 -4.71 -27.88
CA LEU A 103 -28.40 -4.04 -26.77
C LEU A 103 -29.53 -3.46 -25.93
N THR A 104 -30.05 -4.24 -25.00
CA THR A 104 -30.79 -3.71 -23.86
C THR A 104 -29.81 -2.82 -23.10
N CYS A 105 -29.76 -1.55 -23.48
CA CYS A 105 -28.97 -0.54 -22.80
C CYS A 105 -29.52 -0.45 -21.36
N MET A 106 -28.86 -1.16 -20.45
CA MET A 106 -29.16 -1.03 -19.03
C MET A 106 -28.56 0.30 -18.58
N HIS A 107 -29.40 1.34 -18.58
CA HIS A 107 -29.09 2.61 -17.95
C HIS A 107 -29.03 2.42 -16.44
N SER A 108 -27.89 1.96 -15.95
CA SER A 108 -27.58 1.94 -14.52
C SER A 108 -27.11 3.34 -14.13
N HIS A 109 -27.93 4.07 -13.37
CA HIS A 109 -27.54 5.35 -12.79
C HIS A 109 -26.57 5.08 -11.63
N LEU A 110 -25.27 5.14 -11.91
CA LEU A 110 -24.24 5.03 -10.90
C LEU A 110 -23.88 6.45 -10.42
N GLU A 111 -24.25 6.78 -9.19
CA GLU A 111 -23.79 7.99 -8.54
C GLU A 111 -22.30 7.85 -8.23
N ILE A 112 -21.47 8.49 -9.05
CA ILE A 112 -20.02 8.57 -8.84
C ILE A 112 -19.80 9.58 -7.71
N HIS A 113 -19.62 9.08 -6.49
CA HIS A 113 -19.19 9.92 -5.38
C HIS A 113 -17.77 10.41 -5.64
N ILE A 114 -17.63 11.73 -5.76
CA ILE A 114 -16.34 12.38 -5.89
C ILE A 114 -15.62 12.23 -4.54
N PRO A 115 -14.39 11.70 -4.49
CA PRO A 115 -13.59 11.70 -3.28
C PRO A 115 -13.52 13.11 -2.70
N PRO A 116 -13.49 13.28 -1.37
CA PRO A 116 -13.34 14.60 -0.77
C PRO A 116 -12.13 15.32 -1.40
N HIS A 117 -12.31 16.59 -1.75
CA HIS A 117 -11.26 17.36 -2.41
C HIS A 117 -10.01 17.33 -1.52
N PRO A 118 -8.84 16.95 -2.07
CA PRO A 118 -7.61 16.97 -1.31
C PRO A 118 -7.32 18.40 -0.86
N LEU A 119 -6.81 18.53 0.36
CA LEU A 119 -6.42 19.83 0.89
C LEU A 119 -5.33 20.45 -0.01
N PRO A 120 -5.29 21.79 -0.13
CA PRO A 120 -4.24 22.49 -0.84
C PRO A 120 -2.83 22.06 -0.40
N LEU A 121 -1.89 21.98 -1.34
CA LEU A 121 -0.50 21.59 -1.03
C LEU A 121 0.20 22.55 -0.07
N CYS A 122 -0.25 23.80 0.02
CA CYS A 122 0.24 24.77 1.00
C CYS A 122 -0.10 24.42 2.45
N GLU A 123 -1.06 23.53 2.68
CA GLU A 123 -1.37 22.94 3.98
C GLU A 123 -0.54 21.68 4.27
N GLY A 124 0.22 21.21 3.28
CA GLY A 124 1.12 20.07 3.43
C GLY A 124 2.33 20.41 4.29
N THR A 125 2.72 19.46 5.14
CA THR A 125 4.00 19.53 5.85
C THR A 125 5.12 19.04 4.92
N ASP A 126 6.23 19.75 4.87
CA ASP A 126 7.44 19.27 4.17
C ASP A 126 7.87 17.91 4.73
N LEU A 127 8.34 17.03 3.84
CA LEU A 127 8.70 15.66 4.22
C LEU A 127 9.73 15.61 5.36
N ARG A 128 10.75 16.47 5.33
CA ARG A 128 11.80 16.50 6.37
C ARG A 128 11.26 17.02 7.69
N VAL A 129 10.34 17.99 7.63
CA VAL A 129 9.66 18.50 8.82
C VAL A 129 8.76 17.43 9.42
N TRP A 130 8.06 16.66 8.59
CA TRP A 130 7.20 15.57 9.05
C TRP A 130 8.02 14.42 9.66
N GLU A 131 9.11 13.98 9.01
CA GLU A 131 10.03 12.97 9.54
C GLU A 131 10.62 13.40 10.89
N LYS A 132 11.03 14.67 11.00
CA LYS A 132 11.49 15.25 12.26
C LYS A 132 10.40 15.24 13.33
N GLN A 133 9.17 15.62 12.99
CA GLN A 133 8.05 15.60 13.92
C GLN A 133 7.72 14.19 14.39
N GLN A 134 7.84 13.18 13.52
CA GLN A 134 7.69 11.78 13.88
C GLN A 134 8.78 11.34 14.87
N ALA A 135 10.05 11.60 14.55
CA ALA A 135 11.17 11.26 15.44
C ALA A 135 11.05 11.94 16.81
N LEU A 136 10.61 13.20 16.85
CA LEU A 136 10.38 13.92 18.10
C LEU A 136 9.21 13.33 18.89
N LYS A 137 8.10 12.94 18.24
CA LYS A 137 6.97 12.27 18.91
C LYS A 137 7.39 10.94 19.53
N GLU A 138 8.18 10.14 18.82
CA GLU A 138 8.72 8.88 19.34
C GLU A 138 9.63 9.12 20.55
N LEU A 139 10.59 10.06 20.44
CA LEU A 139 11.48 10.41 21.55
C LEU A 139 10.71 10.96 22.76
N THR A 140 9.66 11.76 22.56
CA THR A 140 8.81 12.26 23.64
C THR A 140 8.04 11.14 24.32
N ALA A 141 7.53 10.16 23.56
CA ALA A 141 6.84 9.01 24.15
C ALA A 141 7.79 8.15 25.00
N ILE A 142 9.04 7.99 24.57
CA ILE A 142 10.07 7.26 25.34
C ILE A 142 10.44 8.07 26.60
N ASP A 143 10.61 9.38 26.50
CA ASP A 143 10.90 10.29 27.63
C ASP A 143 9.78 10.24 28.70
N THR A 144 8.51 10.28 28.29
CA THR A 144 7.38 10.15 29.21
C THR A 144 7.38 8.78 29.89
N ALA A 145 7.61 7.70 29.15
CA ALA A 145 7.66 6.34 29.71
C ALA A 145 8.81 6.16 30.72
N LYS A 146 9.98 6.76 30.46
CA LYS A 146 11.12 6.75 31.41
C LYS A 146 10.84 7.59 32.65
N THR A 147 10.15 8.71 32.50
CA THR A 147 9.73 9.55 33.63
C THR A 147 8.73 8.82 34.53
N GLU A 148 7.77 8.12 33.93
CA GLU A 148 6.81 7.26 34.65
C GLU A 148 7.52 6.10 35.36
N GLU A 149 8.50 5.46 34.73
CA GLU A 149 9.33 4.43 35.36
C GLU A 149 10.03 4.94 36.63
N ILE A 150 10.64 6.13 36.55
CA ILE A 150 11.31 6.76 37.70
C ILE A 150 10.32 7.03 38.84
N HIS A 151 9.10 7.47 38.51
CA HIS A 151 8.04 7.68 39.48
C HIS A 151 7.62 6.35 40.13
N ARG A 152 7.38 5.32 39.34
CA ARG A 152 7.02 3.99 39.80
C ARG A 152 8.08 3.38 40.72
N LEU A 153 9.36 3.51 40.38
CA LEU A 153 10.47 3.04 41.22
C LEU A 153 10.49 3.74 42.58
N LYS A 154 10.08 5.02 42.65
CA LYS A 154 9.96 5.76 43.91
C LYS A 154 8.81 5.21 44.76
N GLU A 155 7.62 5.03 44.19
CA GLU A 155 6.46 4.45 44.89
C GLU A 155 6.74 3.01 45.35
N GLN A 156 7.44 2.24 44.53
CA GLN A 156 7.90 0.89 44.89
C GLN A 156 8.84 0.92 46.10
N ALA A 157 9.72 1.91 46.22
CA ALA A 157 10.60 2.04 47.38
C ALA A 157 9.81 2.27 48.66
N GLU A 158 8.90 3.24 48.62
CA GLU A 158 8.07 3.62 49.77
C GLU A 158 7.21 2.44 50.23
N THR A 159 6.59 1.72 49.29
CA THR A 159 5.78 0.53 49.59
C THR A 159 6.62 -0.63 50.15
N GLN A 160 7.77 -0.94 49.57
CA GLN A 160 8.64 -2.03 50.06
C GLN A 160 9.22 -1.75 51.45
N ILE A 161 9.62 -0.51 51.73
CA ILE A 161 10.11 -0.13 53.06
C ILE A 161 8.98 -0.25 54.09
N MET A 162 7.78 0.22 53.75
CA MET A 162 6.60 0.14 54.62
C MET A 162 6.16 -1.30 54.89
N GLU A 163 6.16 -2.17 53.88
CA GLU A 163 5.84 -3.60 54.03
C GLU A 163 6.84 -4.29 54.95
N LYS A 164 8.15 -4.08 54.73
CA LYS A 164 9.20 -4.62 55.60
C LYS A 164 9.08 -4.12 57.05
N LEU A 165 8.68 -2.86 57.24
CA LEU A 165 8.43 -2.29 58.57
C LEU A 165 7.26 -3.02 59.24
N GLN A 166 6.16 -3.24 58.53
CA GLN A 166 4.98 -3.94 59.06
C GLN A 166 5.29 -5.39 59.42
N VAL A 167 6.07 -6.11 58.60
CA VAL A 167 6.51 -7.48 58.90
C VAL A 167 7.40 -7.49 60.15
N SER A 168 8.39 -6.61 60.21
CA SER A 168 9.30 -6.52 61.37
C SER A 168 8.56 -6.14 62.65
N LEU A 169 7.49 -5.34 62.55
CA LEU A 169 6.64 -4.96 63.68
C LEU A 169 5.64 -6.06 64.07
N GLY A 170 5.16 -6.85 63.10
CA GLY A 170 4.25 -7.99 63.31
C GLY A 170 4.93 -9.19 63.95
N ASP A 171 6.24 -9.36 63.74
CA ASP A 171 7.08 -10.37 64.41
C ASP A 171 7.28 -10.07 65.92
N LEU A 172 6.91 -8.87 66.38
CA LEU A 172 6.87 -8.54 67.80
C LEU A 172 5.59 -9.13 68.44
N SER A 173 5.69 -10.35 68.95
CA SER A 173 4.70 -10.84 69.91
C SER A 173 4.70 -9.94 71.15
N LEU A 174 3.60 -9.22 71.37
CA LEU A 174 3.37 -8.31 72.51
C LEU A 174 3.33 -9.02 73.89
N ASP A 175 3.45 -10.35 73.91
CA ASP A 175 3.12 -11.18 75.07
C ASP A 175 4.34 -11.61 75.90
N ASP A 176 5.58 -11.35 75.44
CA ASP A 176 6.79 -11.73 76.18
C ASP A 176 7.76 -10.56 76.37
N ARG A 177 8.45 -10.54 77.52
CA ARG A 177 9.32 -9.43 77.97
C ARG A 177 10.41 -9.15 76.93
N LEU A 178 10.21 -8.14 76.09
CA LEU A 178 11.15 -7.70 75.05
C LEU A 178 12.53 -7.43 75.66
N ASP A 179 13.49 -8.30 75.36
CA ASP A 179 14.88 -8.09 75.72
C ASP A 179 15.47 -6.95 74.87
N LYS A 180 16.17 -6.02 75.54
CA LYS A 180 16.77 -4.84 74.90
C LYS A 180 17.73 -5.25 73.78
N GLN A 181 18.45 -6.36 73.96
CA GLN A 181 19.41 -6.85 72.97
C GLN A 181 18.71 -7.44 71.73
N ALA A 182 17.57 -8.12 71.91
CA ALA A 182 16.77 -8.63 70.81
C ALA A 182 16.21 -7.48 69.95
N LEU A 183 15.67 -6.44 70.60
CA LEU A 183 15.17 -5.23 69.92
C LEU A 183 16.28 -4.50 69.15
N GLU A 184 17.46 -4.33 69.75
CA GLU A 184 18.59 -3.68 69.09
C GLU A 184 19.06 -4.45 67.85
N SER A 185 19.10 -5.79 67.93
CA SER A 185 19.45 -6.62 66.78
C SER A 185 18.42 -6.52 65.66
N MET A 186 17.13 -6.45 66.00
CA MET A 186 16.03 -6.32 65.04
C MET A 186 16.06 -4.98 64.32
N VAL A 187 16.24 -3.87 65.05
CA VAL A 187 16.40 -2.53 64.46
C VAL A 187 17.59 -2.51 63.52
N ARG A 188 18.71 -3.13 63.91
CA ARG A 188 19.91 -3.22 63.06
C ARG A 188 19.65 -4.02 61.78
N CYS A 189 18.96 -5.16 61.88
CA CYS A 189 18.58 -5.96 60.73
C CYS A 189 17.61 -5.22 59.81
N PHE A 190 16.62 -4.52 60.36
CA PHE A 190 15.68 -3.69 59.60
C PHE A 190 16.42 -2.59 58.83
N LEU A 191 17.26 -1.80 59.52
CA LEU A 191 18.05 -0.72 58.90
C LEU A 191 18.98 -1.24 57.80
N GLN A 192 19.61 -2.40 58.00
CA GLN A 192 20.42 -3.04 56.95
C GLN A 192 19.57 -3.46 55.76
N SER A 193 18.39 -4.05 56.00
CA SER A 193 17.48 -4.48 54.95
C SER A 193 16.84 -3.32 54.17
N GLU A 194 16.63 -2.18 54.84
CA GLU A 194 16.16 -0.92 54.26
C GLU A 194 17.27 -0.31 53.39
N ALA A 195 18.49 -0.24 53.92
CA ALA A 195 19.65 0.29 53.20
C ALA A 195 19.90 -0.48 51.89
N GLU A 196 19.76 -1.81 51.89
CA GLU A 196 19.89 -2.60 50.65
C GLU A 196 18.74 -2.34 49.66
N VAL A 197 17.48 -2.18 50.12
CA VAL A 197 16.36 -1.82 49.23
C VAL A 197 16.57 -0.44 48.60
N VAL A 198 16.94 0.54 49.42
CA VAL A 198 17.22 1.91 48.96
C VAL A 198 18.36 1.91 47.94
N LYS A 199 19.43 1.16 48.21
CA LYS A 199 20.58 1.03 47.30
C LYS A 199 20.18 0.42 45.96
N GLU A 200 19.46 -0.69 45.95
CA GLU A 200 19.01 -1.35 44.71
C GLU A 200 18.10 -0.43 43.88
N ILE A 201 17.18 0.28 44.52
CA ILE A 201 16.29 1.22 43.84
C ILE A 201 17.07 2.43 43.33
N LEU A 202 18.01 2.95 44.11
CA LEU A 202 18.86 4.07 43.69
C LEU A 202 19.68 3.71 42.45
N ILE A 203 20.26 2.51 42.39
CA ILE A 203 20.97 2.01 41.21
C ILE A 203 20.06 1.99 39.98
N LYS A 204 18.84 1.45 40.11
CA LYS A 204 17.85 1.43 39.02
C LYS A 204 17.45 2.84 38.59
N LYS A 205 17.27 3.75 39.54
CA LYS A 205 16.88 5.13 39.30
C LYS A 205 17.98 5.93 38.60
N ILE A 206 19.24 5.76 39.03
CA ILE A 206 20.40 6.36 38.35
C ILE A 206 20.46 5.91 36.89
N ARG A 207 20.30 4.61 36.63
CA ARG A 207 20.27 4.07 35.27
C ARG A 207 19.15 4.69 34.44
N ALA A 208 17.92 4.71 34.97
CA ALA A 208 16.78 5.30 34.28
C ALA A 208 16.97 6.80 33.99
N VAL A 209 17.58 7.56 34.91
CA VAL A 209 17.91 8.98 34.70
C VAL A 209 19.01 9.16 33.66
N GLN A 210 20.01 8.28 33.60
CA GLN A 210 21.05 8.33 32.56
C GLN A 210 20.44 8.10 31.17
N GLU A 211 19.58 7.10 31.03
CA GLU A 211 18.85 6.82 29.80
C GLU A 211 17.95 8.00 29.41
N LEU A 212 17.24 8.62 30.37
CA LEU A 212 16.44 9.82 30.16
C LEU A 212 17.28 10.99 29.63
N LEU A 213 18.44 11.24 30.23
CA LEU A 213 19.35 12.29 29.80
C LEU A 213 19.85 12.05 28.37
N GLU A 214 20.15 10.80 28.00
CA GLU A 214 20.55 10.44 26.64
C GLU A 214 19.44 10.69 25.62
N ILE A 215 18.19 10.38 25.98
CA ILE A 215 17.00 10.69 25.17
C ILE A 215 16.83 12.20 25.00
N GLN A 216 16.96 12.98 26.08
CA GLN A 216 16.83 14.45 26.04
C GLN A 216 17.97 15.11 25.25
N LEU A 217 19.19 14.58 25.36
CA LEU A 217 20.31 14.99 24.51
C LEU A 217 20.00 14.70 23.03
N SER A 218 19.42 13.55 22.73
CA SER A 218 18.98 13.21 21.38
C SER A 218 17.90 14.17 20.86
N GLN A 219 16.92 14.54 21.71
CA GLN A 219 15.89 15.53 21.35
C GLN A 219 16.47 16.92 21.07
N THR A 220 17.44 17.37 21.87
CA THR A 220 18.09 18.69 21.69
C THR A 220 19.06 18.72 20.51
N ALA A 221 19.67 17.57 20.17
CA ALA A 221 20.54 17.43 19.01
C ALA A 221 19.78 17.48 17.67
N LEU A 222 18.46 17.25 17.65
CA LEU A 222 17.64 17.52 16.46
C LEU A 222 17.50 19.05 16.30
N PRO A 223 18.13 19.69 15.28
CA PRO A 223 18.14 21.13 15.15
C PRO A 223 16.73 21.69 14.96
N GLY A 224 16.25 22.44 15.95
CA GLY A 224 15.07 23.29 15.87
C GLY A 224 14.20 23.27 17.12
N ALA A 225 14.79 23.66 18.26
CA ALA A 225 14.09 24.34 19.34
C ALA A 225 14.54 25.81 19.31
N GLY A 226 14.10 26.54 18.29
CA GLY A 226 14.00 28.00 18.39
C GLY A 226 12.66 28.32 19.05
N PRO A 227 12.59 29.23 20.04
CA PRO A 227 11.31 29.70 20.53
C PRO A 227 10.54 30.31 19.36
N SER A 228 9.26 29.92 19.26
CA SER A 228 8.25 30.57 18.45
C SER A 228 8.44 32.08 18.50
N SER A 229 8.95 32.66 17.41
CA SER A 229 8.89 34.09 17.18
C SER A 229 7.72 34.30 16.23
N ASP A 230 6.55 34.51 16.84
CA ASP A 230 5.48 35.27 16.23
C ASP A 230 6.04 36.62 15.74
N VAL A 231 6.20 36.76 14.43
CA VAL A 231 6.19 38.05 13.72
C VAL A 231 5.47 37.77 12.41
N SER A 232 4.15 37.96 12.36
CA SER A 232 3.51 39.24 12.03
C SER A 232 3.70 39.66 10.56
N GLY A 233 2.60 39.59 9.82
CA GLY A 233 2.17 40.66 8.93
C GLY A 233 2.78 40.74 7.53
N PHE A 234 2.27 39.94 6.59
CA PHE A 234 2.16 40.41 5.21
C PHE A 234 0.71 40.83 4.93
N SER A 235 0.36 42.02 5.42
CA SER A 235 -0.79 42.78 4.94
C SER A 235 -0.25 44.10 4.41
N GLN A 236 -0.05 44.18 3.09
CA GLN A 236 0.17 45.45 2.44
C GLN A 236 -1.07 45.83 1.63
N LYS A 237 -1.74 46.84 2.20
CA LYS A 237 -2.86 47.67 1.76
C LYS A 237 -2.95 47.90 0.25
N GLY A 238 -4.20 47.98 -0.21
CA GLY A 238 -4.54 48.46 -1.54
C GLY A 238 -4.58 49.99 -1.71
N SER A 239 -4.98 50.31 -2.95
CA SER A 239 -5.74 51.49 -3.41
C SER A 239 -5.01 52.81 -3.63
N THR A 240 -4.95 53.20 -4.91
CA THR A 240 -5.25 54.55 -5.42
C THR A 240 -5.57 54.41 -6.92
N SER A 241 -6.85 54.44 -7.28
CA SER A 241 -7.56 55.59 -7.89
C SER A 241 -7.15 55.89 -9.33
N GLY A 242 -8.09 55.71 -10.26
CA GLY A 242 -7.94 56.10 -11.67
C GLY A 242 -9.24 55.94 -12.43
N SER A 243 -10.27 56.67 -12.02
CA SER A 243 -11.49 56.86 -12.80
C SER A 243 -11.15 57.77 -13.99
N THR A 244 -11.37 57.31 -15.23
CA THR A 244 -11.63 58.24 -16.34
C THR A 244 -12.62 57.61 -17.33
N LYS A 245 -13.82 58.18 -17.34
CA LYS A 245 -14.79 58.11 -18.44
C LYS A 245 -14.18 58.77 -19.68
N THR A 246 -14.32 58.14 -20.84
CA THR A 246 -15.08 58.65 -22.01
C THR A 246 -15.31 57.50 -22.98
#